data_AF-A0A5J4P7E7-F1
#
_entry.id   AF-A0A5J4P7E7-F1
#
_cell.length_a   1.000
_cell.length_b   1.000
_cell.length_c   1.000
_cell.angle_alpha   90.00
_cell.angle_beta   90.00
_cell.angle_gamma   90.00
#
_symmetry.space_group_name_H-M   'P 1'
#
loop_
_entity.id
_entity.type
_entity.pdbx_description
1 polymer ?
#
loop_
_entity_poly.entity_id
_entity_poly.type
_entity_poly.pdbx_seq_one_letter_code
_entity_poly.pdbx_strand_id
1 'polypeptide(L)' 'MIQTNMDLEEKIGYSIRLIQKAEKLALQYSPDGFHLAFSGGKDSQTLHELTCMAGVKFHAEMSVTTVDP' A
#
# COMPACT_ATOMS: atom_id res chain seq x y z
N MET A 1 -1.53 21.49 21.77
CA MET A 1 -1.14 21.26 20.37
C MET A 1 -0.42 19.94 20.32
N ILE A 2 -1.00 18.90 19.71
CA ILE A 2 -0.33 17.60 19.61
C ILE A 2 0.50 17.62 18.32
N GLN A 3 1.80 17.81 18.45
CA GLN A 3 2.75 17.50 17.37
C GLN A 3 3.08 16.00 17.47
N THR A 4 2.40 15.15 16.71
CA THR A 4 2.81 13.74 16.56
C THR A 4 3.88 13.65 15.49
N ASN A 5 5.12 14.00 15.82
CA ASN A 5 6.26 13.63 14.99
C ASN A 5 6.59 12.15 15.26
N MET A 6 5.81 11.26 14.65
CA MET A 6 6.18 9.85 14.58
C MET A 6 7.48 9.71 13.79
N ASP A 7 8.39 8.89 14.30
CA ASP A 7 9.60 8.52 13.60
C ASP A 7 9.25 7.74 12.32
N LEU A 8 10.16 7.70 11.34
CA LEU A 8 9.94 7.04 10.06
C LEU A 8 9.65 5.54 10.25
N GLU A 9 10.35 4.87 11.16
CA GLU A 9 10.12 3.46 11.45
C GLU A 9 8.71 3.22 12.01
N GLU A 10 8.23 4.12 12.87
CA GLU A 10 6.87 4.05 13.42
C GLU A 10 5.81 4.23 12.33
N LYS A 11 6.04 5.14 11.37
CA LYS A 11 5.14 5.37 10.23
C LYS A 11 5.09 4.16 9.30
N ILE A 12 6.24 3.54 9.03
CA ILE A 12 6.33 2.32 8.23
C ILE A 12 5.59 1.19 8.93
N GLY A 13 5.89 0.95 10.21
CA GLY A 13 5.24 -0.09 11.01
C GLY A 13 3.73 0.11 11.14
N TYR A 14 3.27 1.35 11.30
CA TYR A 14 1.85 1.68 11.31
C TYR A 14 1.18 1.34 9.98
N SER A 15 1.81 1.72 8.85
CA SER A 15 1.28 1.47 7.51
C SER A 15 1.19 -0.03 7.20
N ILE A 16 2.21 -0.81 7.56
CA ILE A 16 2.20 -2.27 7.43
C ILE A 16 1.04 -2.89 8.22
N ARG A 17 0.85 -2.49 9.49
CA ARG A 17 -0.25 -3.00 10.32
C ARG A 17 -1.63 -2.65 9.75
N LEU A 18 -1.77 -1.48 9.13
CA LEU A 18 -3.02 -1.11 8.45
C LEU A 18 -3.29 -2.03 7.24
N ILE A 19 -2.29 -2.28 6.41
CA ILE A 19 -2.40 -3.18 5.24
C ILE A 19 -2.81 -4.58 5.70
N GLN A 20 -2.12 -5.14 6.70
CA GLN A 20 -2.43 -6.46 7.27
C GLN A 20 -3.85 -6.53 7.82
N LYS A 21 -4.31 -5.51 8.54
CA LYS A 21 -5.67 -5.45 9.08
C LYS A 21 -6.74 -5.48 7.98
N ALA A 22 -6.45 -4.87 6.84
CA ALA A 22 -7.38 -4.78 5.71
C ALA A 22 -7.33 -6.00 4.76
N GLU A 23 -6.34 -6.88 4.88
CA GLU A 23 -6.18 -8.05 3.99
C GLU A 23 -7.42 -8.95 3.95
N LYS A 24 -8.03 -9.23 5.11
CA LYS A 24 -9.25 -10.04 5.18
C LYS A 24 -10.37 -9.45 4.32
N LEU A 25 -10.48 -8.12 4.28
CA LEU A 25 -11.47 -7.44 3.46
C LEU A 25 -11.11 -7.57 1.97
N ALA A 26 -9.85 -7.35 1.61
CA ALA A 26 -9.39 -7.49 0.22
C ALA A 26 -9.65 -8.91 -0.34
N LEU A 27 -9.37 -9.94 0.46
CA LEU A 27 -9.63 -11.34 0.12
C LEU A 27 -11.12 -11.69 -0.04
N GLN A 28 -12.03 -10.91 0.55
CA GLN A 28 -13.47 -11.06 0.31
C GLN A 28 -13.91 -10.51 -1.04
N TYR A 29 -13.18 -9.53 -1.59
CA TYR A 29 -13.46 -8.95 -2.90
C TYR A 29 -12.79 -9.70 -4.04
N SER A 30 -11.58 -10.23 -3.83
CA SER A 30 -10.84 -10.97 -4.83
C SER A 30 -9.99 -12.06 -4.19
N PRO A 31 -9.92 -13.27 -4.77
CA PRO A 31 -8.99 -14.30 -4.30
C PRO A 31 -7.52 -13.85 -4.41
N ASP A 32 -7.21 -12.83 -5.22
CA ASP A 32 -5.86 -12.28 -5.38
C ASP A 32 -5.50 -11.20 -4.36
N GLY A 33 -6.41 -10.90 -3.42
CA GLY A 33 -6.19 -9.93 -2.36
C GLY A 33 -6.24 -8.50 -2.89
N PHE A 34 -5.31 -7.65 -2.47
CA PHE A 34 -5.31 -6.25 -2.91
C PHE A 34 -5.04 -6.12 -4.41
N HIS A 35 -5.78 -5.23 -5.07
CA HIS A 35 -5.44 -4.76 -6.41
C HIS A 35 -4.66 -3.45 -6.29
N LEU A 36 -3.36 -3.48 -6.60
CA LEU A 36 -2.47 -2.34 -6.48
C LEU A 36 -2.25 -1.71 -7.86
N ALA A 37 -2.81 -0.52 -8.06
CA ALA A 37 -2.59 0.27 -9.27
C ALA A 37 -1.17 0.86 -9.26
N PHE A 38 -0.26 0.20 -9.97
CA PHE A 38 1.16 0.55 -10.00
C PHE A 38 1.46 1.48 -11.18
N SER A 39 1.86 2.74 -10.93
CA SER A 39 2.15 3.72 -11.98
C SER A 39 3.64 3.88 -12.29
N GLY A 40 4.52 3.30 -11.47
CA GLY A 40 5.96 3.59 -11.50
C GLY A 40 6.35 4.91 -10.83
N GLY A 41 5.39 5.72 -10.38
CA GLY A 41 5.66 6.93 -9.58
C GLY A 41 6.10 6.60 -8.14
N LYS A 42 6.65 7.59 -7.42
CA LYS A 42 7.16 7.39 -6.05
C LYS A 42 6.10 6.84 -5.08
N ASP A 43 4.85 7.27 -5.23
CA ASP A 43 3.78 6.93 -4.30
C ASP A 43 3.34 5.48 -4.52
N SER A 44 3.20 5.05 -5.77
CA SER A 44 2.87 3.65 -6.11
C SER A 44 4.03 2.70 -5.82
N GLN A 45 5.29 3.13 -6.00
CA GLN A 45 6.46 2.37 -5.55
C GLN A 45 6.49 2.21 -4.03
N THR A 46 6.21 3.27 -3.28
CA THR A 46 6.17 3.22 -1.80
C THR A 46 5.08 2.27 -1.33
N LEU A 47 3.88 2.34 -1.93
CA LEU A 47 2.78 1.45 -1.56
C LEU A 47 3.06 -0.01 -1.92
N HIS A 48 3.69 -0.24 -3.08
CA HIS A 48 4.12 -1.58 -3.49
C HIS A 48 5.09 -2.18 -2.46
N GLU A 49 6.13 -1.45 -2.07
CA GLU A 49 7.09 -1.92 -1.07
C GLU A 49 6.43 -2.19 0.29
N LEU A 50 5.59 -1.27 0.78
CA LEU A 50 4.87 -1.48 2.05
C LEU A 50 3.95 -2.71 2.01
N THR A 51 3.34 -3.00 0.85
CA THR A 51 2.48 -4.18 0.67
C THR A 51 3.32 -5.47 0.63
N CYS A 52 4.49 -5.45 -0.02
CA CYS A 52 5.47 -6.53 0.04
C CYS A 52 5.92 -6.80 1.49
N MET A 53 6.34 -5.75 2.22
CA MET A 53 6.78 -5.84 3.61
C MET A 53 5.67 -6.35 4.54
N ALA A 54 4.41 -6.06 4.23
CA ALA A 54 3.26 -6.54 4.98
C ALA A 54 3.01 -8.05 4.84
N GLY A 55 3.54 -8.67 3.77
CA GLY A 55 3.41 -10.10 3.51
C GLY A 55 2.00 -10.55 3.13
N VAL A 56 1.15 -9.62 2.67
CA VAL A 56 -0.24 -9.89 2.29
C VAL A 56 -0.35 -10.35 0.83
N LYS A 57 -1.44 -11.01 0.46
CA LYS A 57 -1.69 -11.33 -0.96
C LYS A 57 -2.12 -10.07 -1.74
N PHE A 58 -1.48 -9.81 -2.87
CA PHE A 58 -1.86 -8.72 -3.77
C PHE A 58 -1.47 -9.01 -5.23
N HIS A 59 -2.12 -8.31 -6.15
CA HIS A 59 -1.77 -8.20 -7.55
C HIS A 59 -1.44 -6.74 -7.87
N ALA A 60 -0.24 -6.49 -8.38
CA ALA A 60 0.13 -5.17 -8.90
C ALA A 60 -0.11 -5.12 -10.41
N GLU A 61 -0.94 -4.18 -10.85
CA GLU A 61 -1.23 -3.94 -12.27
C GLU A 61 -0.62 -2.62 -12.70
N MET A 62 0.12 -2.62 -13.81
CA MET A 62 0.69 -1.40 -14.36
C MET A 62 -0.44 -0.48 -14.86
N SER A 63 -0.70 0.59 -14.12
CA SER A 63 -1.71 1.59 -14.42
C SER A 63 -1.01 2.92 -14.68
N VAL A 64 -0.68 3.15 -15.96
CA VAL A 64 0.01 4.37 -16.40
C VAL A 64 -0.92 5.55 -16.20
N THR A 65 -0.61 6.40 -15.22
CA THR A 65 -1.25 7.71 -15.10
C THR A 65 -0.70 8.58 -16.22
N THR A 66 -1.55 8.98 -17.16
CA THR A 66 -1.20 10.00 -18.16
C THR A 66 -0.85 11.29 -17.43
N VAL A 67 0.10 12.07 -17.96
CA VAL A 67 0.32 13.45 -17.51
C VAL A 67 -0.99 14.21 -17.78
N ASP A 68 -1.60 14.79 -16.75
CA ASP A 68 -2.71 15.72 -16.94
C ASP A 68 -2.25 16.82 -17.93
N PRO A 69 -2.99 17.12 -19.01
CA PRO A 69 -2.54 17.99 -20.10
C PRO A 69 -2.22 19.43 -19.66
#